data_AF-A0A520I9F7-F1
#
_entry.id   AF-A0A520I9F7-F1
#
_cell.length_a   1.000
_cell.length_b   1.000
_cell.length_c   1.000
_cell.angle_alpha   90.00
_cell.angle_beta   90.00
_cell.angle_gamma   90.00
#
_symmetry.space_group_name_H-M   'P 1'
#
loop_
_entity.id
_entity.type
_entity.pdbx_description
1 polymer ?
#
loop_
_entity_poly.entity_id
_entity_poly.type
_entity_poly.pdbx_seq_one_letter_code
_entity_poly.pdbx_strand_id
1 'polypeptide(L)' 'DVSLAKITGPGFSEDGVVDAIERVTDRYLQVRDPGERFLDTYRRVGFETFKEAIYG' A
#
# COMPACT_ATOMS: atom_id res chain seq x y z
N ASP A 1 15.56 -5.13 -8.41
CA ASP A 1 14.89 -5.46 -7.15
C ASP A 1 13.46 -5.89 -7.50
N VAL A 2 13.14 -7.17 -7.32
CA VAL A 2 11.83 -7.75 -7.66
C VAL A 2 11.36 -8.53 -6.45
N SER A 3 10.20 -8.14 -5.92
CA SER A 3 9.50 -8.87 -4.87
C SER A 3 8.23 -9.47 -5.48
N LEU A 4 7.98 -10.75 -5.22
CA LEU A 4 6.71 -11.39 -5.59
C LEU A 4 5.58 -10.74 -4.81
N ALA A 5 4.50 -10.38 -5.50
CA ALA A 5 3.30 -9.86 -4.86
C ALA A 5 2.74 -10.90 -3.87
N LYS A 6 2.36 -10.45 -2.69
CA LYS A 6 1.67 -11.27 -1.68
C LYS A 6 0.17 -11.08 -1.85
N ILE A 7 -0.62 -12.13 -1.67
CA ILE A 7 -2.09 -12.01 -1.63
C ILE A 7 -2.46 -11.17 -0.42
N THR A 8 -3.08 -10.02 -0.67
CA THR A 8 -3.31 -8.96 0.31
C THR A 8 -4.66 -9.09 1.04
N GLY A 9 -5.65 -9.76 0.45
CA GLY A 9 -6.97 -10.03 1.02
C GLY A 9 -8.03 -10.38 -0.04
N PRO A 10 -9.33 -10.28 0.28
CA PRO A 10 -10.41 -10.57 -0.68
C PRO A 10 -10.30 -9.66 -1.91
N GLY A 11 -10.76 -10.16 -3.06
CA GLY A 11 -10.75 -9.41 -4.32
C GLY A 11 -11.60 -8.15 -4.24
N PHE A 12 -11.15 -7.09 -4.92
CA PHE A 12 -11.90 -5.85 -5.05
C PHE A 12 -12.90 -5.95 -6.20
N SER A 13 -14.04 -5.27 -6.07
CA SER A 13 -14.88 -4.88 -7.22
C SER A 13 -14.15 -3.81 -8.06
N GLU A 14 -14.59 -3.56 -9.29
CA GLU A 14 -13.98 -2.53 -10.17
C GLU A 14 -13.89 -1.15 -9.51
N ASP A 15 -14.94 -0.67 -8.84
CA ASP A 15 -14.86 0.60 -8.09
C ASP A 15 -13.93 0.50 -6.87
N GLY A 16 -13.93 -0.65 -6.20
CA GLY A 16 -13.15 -0.86 -4.98
C GLY A 16 -11.63 -0.87 -5.21
N VAL A 17 -11.17 -1.20 -6.42
CA VAL A 17 -9.72 -1.18 -6.71
C VAL A 17 -9.19 0.24 -6.83
N VAL A 18 -9.99 1.16 -7.37
CA VAL A 18 -9.61 2.57 -7.52
C VAL A 18 -9.46 3.20 -6.14
N ASP A 19 -10.47 3.03 -5.29
CA ASP A 19 -10.45 3.51 -3.89
C ASP A 19 -9.26 2.93 -3.11
N ALA A 20 -8.96 1.64 -3.30
CA ALA A 20 -7.84 0.99 -2.62
C ALA A 20 -6.49 1.59 -3.03
N ILE A 21 -6.29 1.91 -4.31
CA ILE A 21 -5.06 2.53 -4.81
C ILE A 21 -4.89 3.94 -4.23
N GLU A 22 -5.97 4.73 -4.18
CA GLU A 22 -5.94 6.07 -3.59
C GLU A 22 -5.52 6.01 -2.12
N ARG A 23 -6.17 5.15 -1.31
CA ARG A 23 -5.85 4.98 0.11
C ARG A 23 -4.40 4.54 0.35
N VAL A 24 -3.89 3.60 -0.47
CA VAL A 24 -2.48 3.16 -0.39
C VAL A 24 -1.53 4.30 -0.71
N THR A 25 -1.85 5.09 -1.73
CA THR A 25 -1.02 6.20 -2.18
C THR A 25 -0.98 7.30 -1.12
N ASP A 26 -2.13 7.67 -0.56
CA ASP A 26 -2.20 8.63 0.54
C ASP A 26 -1.42 8.15 1.76
N ARG A 27 -1.58 6.87 2.13
CA ARG A 27 -0.85 6.31 3.26
C ARG A 27 0.65 6.34 3.04
N TYR A 28 1.11 6.00 1.83
CA TYR A 28 2.52 6.12 1.45
C TYR A 28 3.01 7.56 1.60
N LEU A 29 2.27 8.55 1.08
CA LEU A 29 2.67 9.95 1.16
C LEU A 29 2.77 10.46 2.60
N GLN A 30 1.96 9.93 3.52
CA GLN A 30 1.99 10.29 4.94
C GLN A 30 3.17 9.69 5.71
N VAL A 31 3.57 8.46 5.38
CA VAL A 31 4.57 7.71 6.17
C VAL A 31 5.97 7.70 5.57
N ARG A 32 6.10 8.11 4.29
CA ARG A 32 7.39 8.16 3.61
C ARG A 32 8.27 9.27 4.16
N ASP A 33 9.57 9.02 4.14
CA ASP A 33 10.55 10.08 4.33
C ASP A 33 10.75 10.87 3.02
N PRO A 34 11.20 12.14 3.09
CA PRO A 34 11.47 12.95 1.89
C PRO A 34 12.48 12.25 0.95
N GLY A 35 12.06 12.01 -0.29
CA GLY A 35 12.88 11.33 -1.30
C GLY A 35 12.90 9.80 -1.19
N GLU A 36 12.22 9.21 -0.21
CA GLU A 36 12.05 7.76 -0.09
C GLU A 36 11.11 7.24 -1.19
N ARG A 37 11.43 6.07 -1.77
CA ARG A 37 10.57 5.41 -2.75
C ARG A 37 9.56 4.52 -2.04
N PHE A 38 8.42 4.26 -2.69
CA PHE A 38 7.37 3.39 -2.19
C PHE A 38 7.86 2.04 -1.66
N LEU A 39 8.74 1.36 -2.42
CA LEU A 39 9.25 0.05 -2.04
C LEU A 39 10.11 0.10 -0.76
N ASP A 40 10.87 1.17 -0.57
CA ASP A 40 11.72 1.34 0.60
C ASP A 40 10.85 1.64 1.84
N THR A 41 9.86 2.52 1.70
CA THR A 41 8.83 2.76 2.73
C THR A 41 8.11 1.46 3.10
N TYR A 42 7.66 0.68 2.10
CA TYR A 42 6.98 -0.60 2.30
C TYR A 42 7.80 -1.60 3.11
N ARG A 43 9.11 -1.68 2.85
CA ARG A 43 10.02 -2.56 3.60
C ARG A 43 10.25 -2.10 5.04
N ARG A 44 10.26 -0.79 5.26
CA ARG A 44 10.50 -0.17 6.58
C ARG A 44 9.27 -0.26 7.49
N VAL A 45 8.09 0.11 6.99
CA VAL A 45 6.84 0.17 7.80
C VAL A 45 6.05 -1.13 7.77
N GLY A 46 6.41 -2.05 6.87
CA GLY A 46 5.73 -3.33 6.69
C GLY A 46 4.37 -3.22 6.00
N PHE A 47 3.87 -4.37 5.55
CA PHE A 47 2.62 -4.44 4.78
C PHE A 47 1.37 -4.11 5.61
N GLU A 48 1.39 -4.37 6.92
CA GLU A 48 0.21 -4.20 7.79
C GLU A 48 -0.33 -2.76 7.77
N THR A 49 0.58 -1.77 7.76
CA THR A 49 0.24 -0.35 7.64
C THR A 49 -0.58 -0.04 6.37
N PHE A 50 -0.25 -0.68 5.25
CA PHE A 50 -0.97 -0.51 3.99
C PHE A 50 -2.25 -1.33 3.95
N LYS A 51 -2.26 -2.52 4.56
CA LYS A 51 -3.45 -3.35 4.66
C LYS A 51 -4.56 -2.66 5.45
N GLU A 52 -4.22 -1.98 6.55
CA GLU A 52 -5.17 -1.16 7.31
C GLU A 52 -5.74 -0.03 6.45
N ALA A 53 -4.92 0.68 5.66
CA ALA A 53 -5.41 1.73 4.78
C ALA A 53 -6.37 1.21 3.69
N ILE A 54 -6.18 -0.03 3.23
CA ILE A 54 -6.99 -0.64 2.16
C ILE A 54 -8.35 -1.13 2.69
N TYR A 55 -8.36 -1.76 3.87
CA TYR A 55 -9.52 -2.48 4.41
C TYR A 55 -10.18 -1.82 5.64
N GLY A 56 -9.51 -0.86 6.26
CA GLY A 56 -10.00 -0.10 7.41
C GLY A 56 -10.93 1.05 7.04
#